data_AF-A0A668SRU7-F1
#
_entry.id   AF-A0A668SRU7-F1
#
_cell.length_a   1.000
_cell.length_b   1.000
_cell.length_c   1.000
_cell.angle_alpha   90.00
_cell.angle_beta   90.00
_cell.angle_gamma   90.00
#
_symmetry.space_group_name_H-M   'P 1'
#
loop_
_entity.id
_entity.type
_entity.pdbx_description
1 polymer ?
#
loop_
_entity_poly.entity_id
_entity_poly.type
_entity_poly.pdbx_seq_one_letter_code
_entity_poly.pdbx_strand_id
1 'polypeptide(L)'
;ILQGKEQLVPQLYAHMKAFCVKLNLFKTQLRNFNVVHFPTLSEIRTAYPQANLSPKKGKYVSVITCLETEFRQHFQDFPVIEKEIKLFVTPFLVDAEEVEDNLQLELIEIQCDDSLKNQHQQLSLPDLFGSTYICKQTFSLLTLNKSRMRTKITDSHLHDVLRISTTKFTPDLPAILRSKAQHHCSH
;
A
#
# COMPACT_ATOMS: atom_id res chain seq x y z
N ILE A 1 -22.04 12.98 4.25
CA ILE A 1 -22.46 11.90 3.31
C ILE A 1 -21.20 11.47 2.56
N LEU A 2 -20.57 10.39 2.99
CA LEU A 2 -19.32 9.82 2.41
C LEU A 2 -19.59 8.88 1.22
N GLN A 3 -20.85 8.76 0.79
CA GLN A 3 -21.27 7.96 -0.36
C GLN A 3 -21.85 8.87 -1.44
N GLY A 4 -20.97 9.54 -2.19
CA GLY A 4 -21.31 9.98 -3.54
C GLY A 4 -21.19 8.78 -4.47
N LYS A 5 -22.13 8.60 -5.40
CA LYS A 5 -21.99 7.61 -6.48
C LYS A 5 -20.62 7.82 -7.15
N GLU A 6 -19.89 6.72 -7.37
CA GLU A 6 -18.60 6.65 -8.11
C GLU A 6 -17.29 6.95 -7.34
N GLN A 7 -17.26 6.96 -6.00
CA GLN A 7 -15.98 7.08 -5.29
C GLN A 7 -15.18 5.76 -5.28
N LEU A 8 -13.93 5.82 -5.77
CA LEU A 8 -12.98 4.71 -5.68
C LEU A 8 -12.44 4.54 -4.26
N VAL A 9 -12.04 3.32 -3.90
CA VAL A 9 -11.50 2.98 -2.57
C VAL A 9 -10.35 3.91 -2.13
N PRO A 10 -9.36 4.25 -2.98
CA PRO A 10 -8.31 5.23 -2.63
C PRO A 10 -8.81 6.66 -2.39
N GLN A 11 -9.88 7.09 -3.06
CA GLN A 11 -10.45 8.42 -2.89
C GLN A 11 -11.22 8.50 -1.57
N LEU A 12 -12.01 7.47 -1.27
CA LEU A 12 -12.65 7.32 0.04
C LEU A 12 -11.59 7.33 1.15
N TYR A 13 -10.50 6.60 0.94
CA TYR A 13 -9.35 6.57 1.85
C TYR A 13 -8.74 7.97 2.06
N ALA A 14 -8.50 8.72 0.99
CA ALA A 14 -7.99 10.09 1.07
C ALA A 14 -8.94 11.01 1.85
N HIS A 15 -10.26 10.90 1.63
CA HIS A 15 -11.26 11.67 2.38
C HIS A 15 -11.25 11.35 3.87
N MET A 16 -11.20 10.06 4.22
CA MET A 16 -11.13 9.62 5.62
C MET A 16 -9.85 10.10 6.30
N LYS A 17 -8.70 9.99 5.63
CA LYS A 17 -7.42 10.50 6.14
C LYS A 17 -7.48 12.01 6.36
N ALA A 18 -7.98 12.76 5.38
CA ALA A 18 -8.13 14.21 5.48
C ALA A 18 -9.06 14.59 6.65
N PHE A 19 -10.14 13.85 6.87
CA PHE A 19 -11.05 14.06 7.98
C PHE A 19 -10.33 13.87 9.33
N CYS A 20 -9.59 12.78 9.52
CA CYS A 20 -8.79 12.55 10.73
C CYS A 20 -7.78 13.68 10.99
N VAL A 21 -7.06 14.13 9.96
CA VAL A 21 -6.10 15.23 10.08
C VAL A 21 -6.80 16.55 10.45
N LYS A 22 -7.96 16.84 9.85
CA LYS A 22 -8.77 18.02 10.20
C LYS A 22 -9.23 17.99 11.64
N LEU A 23 -9.70 16.85 12.17
CA LEU A 23 -10.08 16.73 13.58
C LEU A 23 -8.91 17.03 14.52
N ASN A 24 -7.71 16.53 14.22
CA ASN A 24 -6.50 16.83 14.99
C ASN A 24 -6.13 18.31 14.95
N LEU A 25 -6.22 18.95 13.77
CA LEU A 25 -6.01 20.38 13.62
C LEU A 25 -7.00 21.18 14.47
N PHE A 26 -8.30 20.87 14.35
CA PHE A 26 -9.38 21.55 15.06
C PHE A 26 -9.23 21.43 16.57
N LYS A 27 -8.88 20.23 17.07
CA LYS A 27 -8.58 20.01 18.48
C LYS A 27 -7.43 20.89 18.98
N THR A 28 -6.35 20.98 18.21
CA THR A 28 -5.17 21.81 18.52
C THR A 28 -5.52 23.30 18.50
N GLN A 29 -6.25 23.74 17.48
CA GLN A 29 -6.71 25.12 17.35
C GLN A 29 -7.60 25.52 18.52
N LEU A 30 -8.58 24.69 18.89
CA LEU A 30 -9.43 24.95 20.06
C LEU A 30 -8.62 25.00 21.36
N ARG A 31 -7.62 24.12 21.54
CA ARG A 31 -6.69 24.15 22.69
C ARG A 31 -5.87 25.44 22.75
N ASN A 32 -5.52 26.02 21.61
CA ASN A 32 -4.81 27.29 21.53
C ASN A 32 -5.75 28.49 21.44
N PHE A 33 -7.07 28.27 21.56
CA PHE A 33 -8.10 29.30 21.41
C PHE A 33 -8.07 30.01 20.04
N ASN A 34 -7.55 29.32 19.03
CA ASN A 34 -7.65 29.71 17.63
C ASN A 34 -9.00 29.21 17.08
N VAL A 35 -9.87 30.13 16.66
CA VAL A 35 -11.21 29.83 16.14
C VAL A 35 -11.35 30.11 14.65
N VAL A 36 -10.24 30.21 13.90
CA VAL A 36 -10.23 30.59 12.48
C VAL A 36 -11.09 29.68 11.58
N HIS A 37 -11.24 28.40 11.93
CA HIS A 37 -12.08 27.44 11.19
C HIS A 37 -13.46 27.21 11.82
N PHE A 38 -13.87 28.07 12.77
CA PHE A 38 -15.17 28.01 13.42
C PHE A 38 -15.89 29.35 13.26
N PRO A 39 -16.55 29.61 12.11
CA PRO A 39 -17.14 30.90 11.78
C PRO A 39 -18.05 31.46 12.87
N THR A 40 -18.97 30.63 13.39
CA THR A 40 -19.89 31.02 14.47
C THR A 40 -19.16 31.40 15.76
N LEU A 41 -18.09 30.68 16.12
CA LEU A 41 -17.29 31.04 17.31
C LEU A 41 -16.48 32.32 17.07
N SER A 42 -16.01 32.55 15.84
CA SER A 42 -15.33 33.78 15.45
C SER A 42 -16.27 35.00 15.51
N GLU A 43 -17.51 34.85 15.05
CA GLU A 43 -18.56 35.86 15.15
C GLU A 43 -18.87 36.19 16.62
N ILE A 44 -19.11 35.17 17.45
CA ILE A 44 -19.39 35.37 18.88
C ILE A 44 -18.24 36.10 19.58
N ARG A 45 -16.99 35.75 19.27
CA ARG A 45 -15.81 36.40 19.85
C ARG A 45 -15.70 37.87 19.44
N THR A 46 -16.05 38.19 18.19
CA THR A 46 -16.04 39.56 17.67
C THR A 46 -17.18 40.38 18.26
N ALA A 47 -18.38 39.80 18.37
CA ALA A 47 -19.56 40.45 18.93
C ALA A 47 -19.47 40.67 20.44
N TYR A 48 -18.76 39.80 21.17
CA TYR A 48 -18.62 39.85 22.63
C TYR A 48 -17.16 39.67 23.09
N PRO A 49 -16.29 40.69 22.93
CA PRO A 49 -14.87 40.56 23.27
C PRO A 49 -14.60 40.28 24.75
N GLN A 50 -15.51 40.72 25.62
CA GLN A 50 -15.41 40.57 27.08
C GLN A 50 -15.92 39.21 27.59
N ALA A 51 -16.56 38.40 26.73
CA ALA A 51 -17.12 37.13 27.14
C ALA A 51 -16.02 36.11 27.40
N ASN A 52 -15.95 35.58 28.63
CA ASN A 52 -15.02 34.50 28.95
C ASN A 52 -15.54 33.17 28.36
N LEU A 53 -15.04 32.82 27.18
CA LEU A 53 -15.35 31.56 26.48
C LEU A 53 -14.45 30.39 26.92
N SER A 54 -13.45 30.64 27.78
CA SER A 54 -12.51 29.62 28.28
C SER A 54 -13.21 28.40 28.92
N PRO A 55 -14.31 28.54 29.69
CA PRO A 55 -15.02 27.39 30.23
C PRO A 55 -15.68 26.50 29.16
N LYS A 56 -16.09 27.09 28.02
CA LYS A 56 -16.73 26.37 26.90
C LYS A 56 -15.70 25.65 26.03
N LYS A 57 -14.46 26.16 25.96
CA LYS A 57 -13.33 25.55 25.26
C LYS A 57 -13.14 24.08 25.63
N GLY A 58 -13.17 23.77 26.93
CA GLY A 58 -13.02 22.41 27.43
C GLY A 58 -14.07 21.46 26.85
N LYS A 59 -15.32 21.91 26.76
CA LYS A 59 -16.42 21.12 26.17
C LYS A 59 -16.20 20.86 24.68
N TYR A 60 -15.83 21.88 23.90
CA TYR A 60 -15.59 21.69 22.47
C TYR A 60 -14.41 20.74 22.19
N VAL A 61 -13.31 20.88 22.94
CA VAL A 61 -12.16 19.96 22.84
C VAL A 61 -12.58 18.54 23.21
N SER A 62 -13.41 18.37 24.25
CA SER A 62 -13.94 17.06 24.66
C SER A 62 -14.79 16.43 23.56
N VAL A 63 -15.69 17.18 22.93
CA VAL A 63 -16.55 16.68 21.85
C VAL A 63 -15.72 16.23 20.64
N ILE A 64 -14.75 17.05 20.20
CA ILE A 64 -13.87 16.65 19.09
C ILE A 64 -13.05 15.41 19.45
N THR A 65 -12.57 15.32 20.70
CA THR A 65 -11.81 14.15 21.15
C THR A 65 -12.68 12.89 21.15
N CYS A 66 -13.94 12.98 21.58
CA CYS A 66 -14.88 11.85 21.54
C CYS A 66 -15.14 11.40 20.10
N LEU A 67 -15.43 12.34 19.20
CA LEU A 67 -15.65 12.06 17.77
C LEU A 67 -14.41 11.42 17.12
N GLU A 68 -13.23 11.93 17.44
CA GLU A 68 -11.96 11.37 16.96
C GLU A 68 -11.76 9.92 17.44
N THR A 69 -12.07 9.63 18.70
CA THR A 69 -12.00 8.28 19.27
C THR A 69 -13.02 7.34 18.61
N GLU A 70 -14.28 7.75 18.53
CA GLU A 70 -15.34 6.96 17.90
C GLU A 70 -15.03 6.66 16.43
N PHE A 71 -14.53 7.66 15.69
CA PHE A 71 -14.15 7.47 14.30
C PHE A 71 -12.99 6.47 14.16
N ARG A 72 -11.94 6.59 14.98
CA ARG A 72 -10.83 5.63 14.97
C ARG A 72 -11.29 4.21 15.34
N GLN A 73 -12.21 4.09 16.29
CA GLN A 73 -12.75 2.80 16.70
C GLN A 73 -13.60 2.17 15.60
N HIS A 74 -14.46 2.97 14.95
CA HIS A 74 -15.30 2.50 13.86
C HIS A 74 -14.48 2.08 12.64
N PHE A 75 -13.34 2.76 12.40
CA PHE A 75 -12.41 2.46 11.31
C PHE A 75 -11.08 1.94 11.85
N GLN A 76 -11.11 0.98 12.78
CA GLN A 76 -9.89 0.45 13.38
C GLN A 76 -8.99 -0.29 12.37
N ASP A 77 -9.56 -0.88 11.33
CA ASP A 77 -8.84 -1.59 10.27
C ASP A 77 -8.22 -0.62 9.24
N PHE A 78 -8.48 0.68 9.39
CA PHE A 78 -8.03 1.72 8.48
C PHE A 78 -6.50 1.73 8.24
N PRO A 79 -5.63 1.53 9.25
CA PRO A 79 -4.18 1.50 9.02
C PRO A 79 -3.73 0.28 8.21
N VAL A 80 -4.41 -0.86 8.34
CA VAL A 80 -4.11 -2.08 7.58
C VAL A 80 -4.48 -1.86 6.12
N ILE A 81 -5.71 -1.38 5.90
CA ILE A 81 -6.22 -1.04 4.56
C ILE A 81 -5.39 0.11 3.94
N GLU A 82 -4.88 1.06 4.72
CA GLU A 82 -3.97 2.12 4.23
C GLU A 82 -2.72 1.54 3.57
N LYS A 83 -2.11 0.53 4.21
CA LYS A 83 -0.89 -0.10 3.67
C LYS A 83 -1.18 -0.78 2.33
N GLU A 84 -2.26 -1.54 2.26
CA GLU A 84 -2.69 -2.19 1.02
C GLU A 84 -3.01 -1.16 -0.07
N ILE A 85 -3.80 -0.13 0.24
CA ILE A 85 -4.12 0.93 -0.73
C ILE A 85 -2.86 1.63 -1.23
N LYS A 86 -1.90 1.94 -0.35
CA LYS A 86 -0.64 2.58 -0.76
C LYS A 86 0.20 1.69 -1.68
N LEU A 87 0.22 0.39 -1.44
CA LEU A 87 0.90 -0.57 -2.30
C LEU A 87 0.36 -0.51 -3.74
N PHE A 88 -0.97 -0.40 -3.90
CA PHE A 88 -1.60 -0.33 -5.22
C PHE A 88 -1.56 1.05 -5.87
N VAL A 89 -1.71 2.11 -5.08
CA VAL A 89 -1.82 3.49 -5.59
C VAL A 89 -0.45 4.07 -5.90
N THR A 90 0.56 3.71 -5.11
CA THR A 90 1.92 4.22 -5.22
C THR A 90 2.97 3.12 -5.15
N PRO A 91 2.89 2.05 -5.98
CA PRO A 91 3.84 0.94 -5.93
C PRO A 91 5.30 1.40 -6.10
N PHE A 92 5.54 2.47 -6.86
CA PHE A 92 6.89 3.01 -7.11
C PHE A 92 7.47 3.90 -6.00
N LEU A 93 6.70 4.20 -4.94
CA LEU A 93 7.15 5.04 -3.81
C LEU A 93 7.12 4.28 -2.48
N VAL A 94 6.66 3.03 -2.47
CA VAL A 94 6.63 2.19 -1.28
C VAL A 94 7.99 1.56 -1.08
N ASP A 95 8.50 1.61 0.14
CA ASP A 95 9.72 0.90 0.52
C ASP A 95 9.47 -0.61 0.47
N ALA A 96 10.30 -1.34 -0.29
CA ALA A 96 10.19 -2.77 -0.43
C ALA A 96 10.53 -3.52 0.87
N GLU A 97 11.29 -2.91 1.79
CA GLU A 97 11.61 -3.53 3.08
C GLU A 97 10.44 -3.46 4.07
N GLU A 98 9.50 -2.53 3.87
CA GLU A 98 8.38 -2.26 4.80
C GLU A 98 7.07 -3.00 4.42
N VAL A 99 7.08 -3.74 3.31
CA VAL A 99 5.96 -4.59 2.87
C VAL A 99 6.14 -6.03 3.31
N GLU A 100 5.05 -6.82 3.33
CA GLU A 100 5.10 -8.23 3.70
C GLU A 100 6.16 -8.99 2.89
N ASP A 101 6.93 -9.86 3.55
CA ASP A 101 8.04 -10.64 2.98
C ASP A 101 7.68 -11.35 1.67
N ASN A 102 6.43 -11.80 1.54
CA ASN A 102 5.90 -12.49 0.36
C ASN A 102 5.67 -11.56 -0.86
N LEU A 103 5.66 -10.23 -0.68
CA LEU A 103 5.43 -9.24 -1.73
C LEU A 103 6.70 -8.44 -2.09
N GLN A 104 7.76 -8.50 -1.27
CA GLN A 104 8.95 -7.64 -1.43
C GLN A 104 9.61 -7.80 -2.82
N LEU A 105 9.88 -9.05 -3.22
CA LEU A 105 10.52 -9.34 -4.52
C LEU A 105 9.62 -8.93 -5.70
N GLU A 106 8.32 -9.12 -5.58
CA GLU A 106 7.35 -8.76 -6.62
C GLU A 106 7.27 -7.25 -6.78
N LEU A 107 7.29 -6.52 -5.66
CA LEU A 107 7.32 -5.08 -5.65
C LEU A 107 8.62 -4.56 -6.29
N ILE A 108 9.77 -5.18 -6.01
CA ILE A 108 11.05 -4.82 -6.64
C ILE A 108 10.97 -5.03 -8.16
N GLU A 109 10.44 -6.17 -8.63
CA GLU A 109 10.27 -6.42 -10.06
C GLU A 109 9.37 -5.36 -10.72
N ILE A 110 8.25 -5.01 -10.08
CA ILE A 110 7.36 -3.94 -10.56
C ILE A 110 8.08 -2.60 -10.59
N GLN A 111 8.84 -2.27 -9.53
CA GLN A 111 9.54 -0.99 -9.40
C GLN A 111 10.69 -0.82 -10.40
N CYS A 112 11.32 -1.92 -10.81
CA CYS A 112 12.38 -1.94 -11.82
C CYS A 112 11.86 -1.94 -13.26
N ASP A 113 10.56 -2.10 -13.50
CA ASP A 113 9.97 -2.02 -14.84
C ASP A 113 9.71 -0.55 -15.22
N ASP A 114 10.64 0.03 -15.97
CA ASP A 114 10.54 1.41 -16.46
C ASP A 114 9.32 1.67 -17.35
N SER A 115 8.84 0.66 -18.09
CA SER A 115 7.65 0.80 -18.94
C SER A 115 6.40 0.96 -18.07
N LEU A 116 6.25 0.11 -17.06
CA LEU A 116 5.16 0.19 -16.09
C LEU A 116 5.23 1.49 -15.29
N LYS A 117 6.43 1.92 -14.89
CA LYS A 117 6.66 3.17 -14.17
C LYS A 117 6.20 4.39 -14.98
N ASN A 118 6.60 4.46 -16.24
CA ASN A 118 6.22 5.56 -17.13
C ASN A 118 4.71 5.58 -17.40
N GLN A 119 4.07 4.42 -17.59
CA GLN A 119 2.60 4.36 -17.72
C GLN A 119 1.88 4.79 -16.45
N HIS A 120 2.34 4.35 -15.27
CA HIS A 120 1.74 4.71 -13.99
C HIS A 120 1.77 6.22 -13.74
N GLN A 121 2.86 6.90 -14.09
CA GLN A 121 3.00 8.36 -13.94
C GLN A 121 2.06 9.18 -14.83
N GLN A 122 1.59 8.62 -15.95
CA GLN A 122 0.74 9.33 -16.91
C GLN A 122 -0.76 9.17 -16.64
N LEU A 123 -1.17 8.27 -15.75
CA LEU A 123 -2.57 7.96 -15.49
C LEU A 123 -3.07 8.62 -14.21
N SER A 124 -4.31 9.11 -14.23
CA SER A 124 -5.00 9.50 -13.01
C SER A 124 -5.44 8.25 -12.23
N LEU A 125 -5.70 8.39 -10.92
CA LEU A 125 -6.20 7.28 -10.10
C LEU A 125 -7.42 6.57 -10.71
N PRO A 126 -8.46 7.30 -11.17
CA PRO A 126 -9.56 6.66 -11.90
C PRO A 126 -9.14 5.91 -13.15
N ASP A 127 -8.22 6.46 -13.93
CA ASP A 127 -7.74 5.82 -15.16
C ASP A 127 -6.86 4.60 -14.86
N LEU A 128 -6.17 4.56 -13.73
CA LEU A 128 -5.42 3.39 -13.27
C LEU A 128 -6.35 2.21 -12.94
N PHE A 129 -7.46 2.48 -12.24
CA PHE A 129 -8.47 1.45 -11.94
C PHE A 129 -9.32 1.09 -13.15
N GLY A 130 -9.59 2.05 -14.05
CA GLY A 130 -10.32 1.83 -15.30
C GLY A 130 -9.48 1.14 -16.38
N SER A 131 -8.16 1.37 -16.39
CA SER A 131 -7.20 0.67 -17.24
C SER A 131 -6.99 -0.74 -16.69
N THR A 132 -7.92 -1.61 -17.05
CA THR A 132 -7.85 -3.04 -16.76
C THR A 132 -6.49 -3.64 -17.10
N TYR A 133 -5.73 -3.08 -18.05
CA TYR A 133 -4.38 -3.54 -18.36
C TYR A 133 -3.38 -3.35 -17.22
N ILE A 134 -3.16 -2.13 -16.71
CA ILE A 134 -2.15 -1.89 -15.66
C ILE A 134 -2.57 -2.56 -14.36
N CYS A 135 -3.85 -2.41 -13.99
CA CYS A 135 -4.42 -3.11 -12.84
C CYS A 135 -4.21 -4.63 -12.95
N LYS A 136 -4.54 -5.25 -14.10
CA LYS A 136 -4.29 -6.69 -14.30
C LYS A 136 -2.81 -7.05 -14.33
N GLN A 137 -1.92 -6.23 -14.90
CA GLN A 137 -0.49 -6.53 -14.93
C GLN A 137 0.10 -6.48 -13.51
N THR A 138 -0.22 -5.46 -12.73
CA THR A 138 0.20 -5.36 -11.32
C THR A 138 -0.36 -6.54 -10.50
N PHE A 139 -1.67 -6.83 -10.58
CA PHE A 139 -2.24 -7.99 -9.88
C PHE A 139 -1.71 -9.33 -10.37
N SER A 140 -1.47 -9.47 -11.68
CA SER A 140 -0.94 -10.70 -12.27
C SER A 140 0.51 -10.91 -11.88
N LEU A 141 1.36 -9.88 -11.85
CA LEU A 141 2.73 -9.97 -11.36
C LEU A 141 2.77 -10.35 -9.88
N LEU A 142 1.90 -9.72 -9.06
CA LEU A 142 1.74 -10.05 -7.65
C LEU A 142 1.14 -11.46 -7.41
N THR A 143 0.37 -12.00 -8.35
CA THR A 143 -0.23 -13.35 -8.23
C THR A 143 0.69 -14.43 -8.80
N LEU A 144 1.36 -14.12 -9.91
CA LEU A 144 2.31 -14.98 -10.61
C LEU A 144 3.52 -15.24 -9.73
N ASN A 145 4.10 -14.22 -9.11
CA ASN A 145 5.25 -14.40 -8.24
C ASN A 145 4.89 -15.05 -6.90
N LYS A 146 3.69 -14.85 -6.34
CA LYS A 146 3.19 -15.60 -5.18
C LYS A 146 3.10 -17.10 -5.47
N SER A 147 2.72 -17.45 -6.70
CA SER A 147 2.71 -18.84 -7.18
C SER A 147 4.12 -19.39 -7.45
N ARG A 148 5.08 -18.51 -7.80
CA ARG A 148 6.49 -18.82 -8.10
C ARG A 148 7.33 -19.00 -6.84
N MET A 149 7.13 -18.16 -5.82
CA MET A 149 7.66 -18.29 -4.45
C MET A 149 7.18 -19.59 -3.78
N ARG A 150 6.00 -20.08 -4.15
CA ARG A 150 5.52 -21.42 -3.73
C ARG A 150 6.25 -22.56 -4.43
N THR A 151 6.90 -22.33 -5.57
CA THR A 151 7.48 -23.40 -6.42
C THR A 151 9.00 -23.34 -6.60
N LYS A 152 9.71 -22.31 -6.12
CA LYS A 152 11.15 -22.18 -6.26
C LYS A 152 11.73 -21.36 -5.10
N ILE A 153 12.85 -21.70 -4.46
CA ILE A 153 13.87 -22.73 -4.71
C ILE A 153 14.73 -22.73 -3.43
N THR A 154 14.95 -23.89 -2.80
CA THR A 154 15.97 -24.01 -1.75
C THR A 154 17.35 -23.74 -2.34
N ASP A 155 18.18 -23.00 -1.59
CA ASP A 155 19.50 -22.46 -1.97
C ASP A 155 20.40 -23.42 -2.81
N SER A 156 20.31 -24.73 -2.57
CA SER A 156 21.05 -25.74 -3.34
C SER A 156 20.72 -25.71 -4.84
N HIS A 157 19.48 -25.46 -5.22
CA HIS A 157 19.07 -25.44 -6.63
C HIS A 157 19.49 -24.14 -7.33
N LEU A 158 19.61 -23.03 -6.61
CA LEU A 158 20.06 -21.77 -7.19
C LEU A 158 21.55 -21.83 -7.56
N HIS A 159 22.36 -22.41 -6.67
CA HIS A 159 23.78 -22.64 -6.91
C HIS A 159 24.01 -23.57 -8.11
N ASP A 160 23.27 -24.67 -8.20
CA ASP A 160 23.41 -25.62 -9.30
C ASP A 160 22.98 -25.04 -10.66
N VAL A 161 21.90 -24.27 -10.70
CA VAL A 161 21.42 -23.60 -11.92
C VAL A 161 22.41 -22.55 -12.40
N LEU A 162 22.93 -21.70 -11.49
CA LEU A 162 23.97 -20.74 -11.83
C LEU A 162 25.23 -21.44 -12.35
N ARG A 163 25.68 -22.51 -11.68
CA ARG A 163 26.86 -23.29 -12.11
C ARG A 163 26.66 -23.93 -13.50
N ILE A 164 25.47 -24.42 -13.81
CA ILE A 164 25.15 -24.97 -15.14
C ILE A 164 25.12 -23.86 -16.21
N SER A 165 24.55 -22.70 -15.90
CA SER A 165 24.47 -21.59 -16.85
C SER A 165 25.80 -20.89 -17.10
N THR A 166 26.73 -20.90 -16.14
CA THR A 166 28.03 -20.21 -16.26
C THR A 166 29.18 -21.10 -16.69
N THR A 167 29.02 -22.42 -16.70
CA THR A 167 30.06 -23.33 -17.18
C THR A 167 29.82 -23.71 -18.64
N LYS A 168 30.86 -23.60 -19.48
CA LYS A 168 30.82 -24.02 -20.90
C LYS A 168 30.89 -25.55 -21.05
N PHE A 169 30.12 -26.29 -20.24
CA PHE A 169 30.15 -27.74 -20.25
C PHE A 169 29.08 -28.25 -21.23
N THR A 170 29.52 -28.76 -22.38
CA THR A 170 28.68 -29.60 -23.23
C THR A 170 28.74 -31.02 -22.69
N PRO A 171 27.66 -31.57 -22.10
CA PRO A 171 27.69 -32.93 -21.59
C PRO A 171 27.92 -33.91 -22.75
N ASP A 172 28.89 -34.81 -22.59
CA ASP A 172 29.20 -35.88 -23.54
C ASP A 172 28.11 -36.96 -23.46
N LEU A 173 26.99 -36.66 -24.13
CA LEU A 173 25.80 -37.51 -24.23
C LEU A 173 26.14 -38.96 -24.68
N PRO A 174 27.07 -39.20 -25.63
CA PRO A 174 27.54 -40.54 -25.96
C PRO A 174 28.08 -41.36 -24.77
N ALA A 175 28.85 -40.73 -23.87
CA ALA A 175 29.42 -41.43 -22.71
C ALA A 175 28.35 -41.80 -21.67
N ILE A 176 27.39 -40.90 -21.45
CA ILE A 176 26.28 -41.11 -20.51
C ILE A 176 25.37 -42.25 -21.00
N LEU A 177 25.08 -42.31 -22.30
CA LEU A 177 24.25 -43.37 -22.88
C LEU A 177 24.91 -44.75 -22.80
N ARG A 178 26.24 -44.84 -22.94
CA ARG A 178 26.98 -46.11 -22.74
C ARG A 178 26.96 -46.59 -21.29
N SER A 179 27.01 -45.68 -20.32
CA SER A 179 26.96 -46.04 -18.89
C SER A 179 25.59 -46.57 -18.46
N LYS A 180 24.49 -46.03 -19.02
CA LYS A 180 23.13 -46.51 -18.73
C LYS A 180 22.79 -47.85 -19.40
N ALA A 181 23.44 -48.20 -20.51
CA ALA A 181 23.24 -49.50 -21.14
C ALA A 181 23.82 -50.68 -20.32
N GLN A 182 24.74 -50.42 -19.39
CA GLN A 182 25.33 -51.44 -18.52
C GLN A 182 24.54 -51.71 -17.24
N HIS A 183 23.48 -50.96 -16.95
CA HIS A 183 22.62 -51.16 -15.77
C HIS A 183 21.28 -51.78 -16.17
N HIS A 184 21.34 -52.91 -16.88
CA HIS A 184 20.31 -53.94 -16.78
C HIS A 184 20.98 -55.20 -16.24
N CYS A 185 20.74 -55.50 -14.96
CA CYS A 185 20.88 -56.84 -14.42
C CYS A 185 19.66 -57.16 -13.56
N SER A 186 19.26 -58.40 -13.71
CA SER A 186 17.94 -58.96 -13.51
C SER A 186 17.68 -59.45 -12.08
N HIS A 187 16.38 -59.69 -11.83
CA HIS A 187 15.74 -60.46 -10.76
C HIS A 187 15.77 -59.91 -9.33
#